data_AF-A0A1Z4N0E5-F1
#
_entry.id   AF-A0A1Z4N0E5-F1
#
_cell.length_a   1.000
_cell.length_b   1.000
_cell.length_c   1.000
_cell.angle_alpha   90.00
_cell.angle_beta   90.00
_cell.angle_gamma   90.00
#
_symmetry.space_group_name_H-M   'P 1'
#
loop_
_entity.id
_entity.type
_entity.pdbx_description
1 polymer ?
#
loop_
_entity_poly.entity_id
_entity_poly.type
_entity_poly.pdbx_seq_one_letter_code
_entity_poly.pdbx_strand_id
1 'polypeptide(L)'
;MMRRSKILATSFDYQGAYPCPVCRVGKITRMPLMEAMACDFCQEIFTVNLEQQQLKMPSRQPPLIWRWNGFSWTEAQLEGVELGWGYGLAAIAFIFLPTTLIGIVAYNFPPTPHEFITWLPYIWTILTFLLHLAIILWICIEVYQIPIAAYLRAINRWRNG
;
A
#
# COMPACT_ATOMS: atom_id res chain seq x y z
N MET A 1 -27.85 -4.77 -39.79
CA MET A 1 -28.52 -4.77 -38.47
C MET A 1 -27.83 -5.81 -37.60
N MET A 2 -26.82 -5.41 -36.80
CA MET A 2 -26.03 -6.34 -35.98
C MET A 2 -26.17 -5.98 -34.51
N ARG A 3 -26.32 -7.03 -33.72
CA ARG A 3 -27.09 -7.11 -32.48
C ARG A 3 -26.26 -6.60 -31.29
N ARG A 4 -26.85 -5.66 -30.55
CA ARG A 4 -26.50 -5.21 -29.19
C ARG A 4 -26.01 -6.39 -28.33
N SER A 5 -24.74 -6.32 -27.92
CA SER A 5 -24.30 -6.86 -26.64
C SER A 5 -23.19 -5.96 -26.08
N LYS A 6 -23.51 -4.66 -25.92
CA LYS A 6 -22.78 -3.80 -24.97
C LYS A 6 -23.28 -4.18 -23.59
N ILE A 7 -22.70 -5.24 -23.04
CA ILE A 7 -22.74 -5.54 -21.61
C ILE A 7 -22.37 -4.24 -20.90
N LEU A 8 -23.16 -3.87 -19.90
CA LEU A 8 -23.28 -2.58 -19.21
C LEU A 8 -21.96 -2.05 -18.58
N ALA A 9 -20.89 -1.89 -19.34
CA ALA A 9 -19.69 -1.18 -18.91
C ALA A 9 -20.01 0.32 -18.95
N THR A 10 -20.44 0.87 -17.83
CA THR A 10 -20.64 2.31 -17.67
C THR A 10 -19.28 2.96 -17.74
N SER A 11 -19.05 3.78 -18.77
CA SER A 11 -17.86 4.60 -18.88
C SER A 11 -17.73 5.49 -17.64
N PHE A 12 -16.51 5.71 -17.17
CA PHE A 12 -16.26 6.64 -16.09
C PHE A 12 -16.69 8.04 -16.54
N ASP A 13 -17.69 8.60 -15.86
CA ASP A 13 -18.30 9.89 -16.17
C ASP A 13 -18.13 10.85 -15.01
N TYR A 14 -17.87 12.13 -15.30
CA TYR A 14 -17.59 13.13 -14.27
C TYR A 14 -18.80 13.44 -13.38
N GLN A 15 -20.01 13.14 -13.85
CA GLN A 15 -21.24 13.41 -13.12
C GLN A 15 -21.73 12.19 -12.31
N GLY A 16 -21.05 11.05 -12.44
CA GLY A 16 -21.38 9.82 -11.73
C GLY A 16 -20.96 9.84 -10.26
N ALA A 17 -21.70 9.09 -9.42
CA ALA A 17 -21.31 8.79 -8.05
C ALA A 17 -20.72 7.38 -7.99
N TYR A 18 -19.42 7.29 -7.70
CA TYR A 18 -18.71 6.01 -7.65
C TYR A 18 -18.31 5.66 -6.21
N PRO A 19 -18.19 4.38 -5.84
CA PRO A 19 -17.66 4.00 -4.53
C PRO A 19 -16.23 4.50 -4.38
N CYS A 20 -15.84 5.00 -3.21
CA CYS A 20 -14.49 5.48 -2.98
C CYS A 20 -13.48 4.32 -2.95
N PRO A 21 -12.40 4.34 -3.74
CA PRO A 21 -11.43 3.24 -3.73
C PRO A 21 -10.60 3.18 -2.45
N VAL A 22 -10.45 4.31 -1.74
CA VAL A 22 -9.65 4.42 -0.50
C VAL A 22 -10.39 3.84 0.70
N CYS A 23 -11.62 4.31 0.95
CA CYS A 23 -12.39 3.85 2.12
C CYS A 23 -13.37 2.72 1.81
N ARG A 24 -13.72 2.47 0.54
CA ARG A 24 -14.77 1.53 0.08
C ARG A 24 -16.17 1.75 0.66
N VAL A 25 -16.35 2.74 1.54
CA VAL A 25 -17.60 3.04 2.25
C VAL A 25 -18.28 4.28 1.65
N GLY A 26 -17.53 5.37 1.47
CA GLY A 26 -18.05 6.62 0.92
C GLY A 26 -18.23 6.56 -0.59
N LYS A 27 -18.92 7.58 -1.13
CA LYS A 27 -19.01 7.82 -2.58
C LYS A 27 -18.14 9.02 -2.93
N ILE A 28 -17.46 8.95 -4.06
CA ILE A 28 -16.79 10.10 -4.65
C ILE A 28 -17.79 10.91 -5.47
N THR A 29 -17.79 12.22 -5.26
CA THR A 29 -18.65 13.18 -5.94
C THR A 29 -17.82 14.33 -6.48
N ARG A 30 -18.30 14.96 -7.55
CA ARG A 30 -17.61 16.09 -8.19
C ARG A 30 -17.43 17.28 -7.24
N MET A 31 -16.26 17.92 -7.29
CA MET A 31 -16.09 19.27 -6.76
C MET A 31 -16.37 20.27 -7.89
N PRO A 32 -17.35 21.17 -7.75
CA PRO A 32 -17.81 22.03 -8.85
C PRO A 32 -16.82 23.12 -9.29
N LEU A 33 -15.67 23.27 -8.62
CA LEU A 33 -14.68 24.32 -8.89
C LEU A 33 -13.34 23.83 -9.49
N MET A 34 -13.13 22.52 -9.61
CA MET A 34 -11.88 21.91 -10.10
C MET A 34 -12.20 20.60 -10.85
N GLU A 35 -11.33 20.10 -11.72
CA GLU A 35 -11.43 18.77 -12.36
C GLU A 35 -11.06 17.65 -11.36
N ALA A 36 -11.71 17.67 -10.19
CA ALA A 36 -11.42 16.80 -9.07
C ALA A 36 -12.71 16.25 -8.44
N MET A 37 -12.63 15.02 -7.95
CA MET A 37 -13.69 14.40 -7.16
C MET A 37 -13.22 14.24 -5.72
N ALA A 38 -14.10 14.46 -4.76
CA ALA A 38 -13.82 14.20 -3.36
C ALA A 38 -14.75 13.14 -2.79
N CYS A 39 -14.25 12.34 -1.86
CA CYS A 39 -15.09 11.40 -1.12
C CYS A 39 -15.86 12.10 0.00
N ASP A 40 -17.18 11.92 0.05
CA ASP A 40 -18.03 12.48 1.10
C ASP A 40 -17.64 11.98 2.52
N PHE A 41 -17.04 10.79 2.60
CA PHE A 41 -16.69 10.16 3.87
C PHE A 41 -15.25 10.42 4.33
N CYS A 42 -14.27 10.15 3.47
CA CYS A 42 -12.85 10.31 3.82
C CYS A 42 -12.28 11.69 3.48
N GLN A 43 -13.06 12.56 2.83
CA GLN A 43 -12.67 13.91 2.39
C GLN A 43 -11.38 13.97 1.57
N GLU A 44 -10.99 12.84 0.97
CA GLU A 44 -9.83 12.75 0.11
C GLU A 44 -10.17 13.31 -1.27
N ILE A 45 -9.26 14.10 -1.83
CA ILE A 45 -9.39 14.73 -3.15
C ILE A 45 -8.65 13.87 -4.18
N PHE A 46 -9.33 13.59 -5.28
CA PHE A 46 -8.82 12.82 -6.40
C PHE A 46 -8.85 13.68 -7.66
N THR A 47 -7.76 13.69 -8.43
CA THR A 47 -7.74 14.26 -9.77
C THR A 47 -8.26 13.23 -10.77
N VAL A 48 -9.14 13.68 -11.65
CA VAL A 48 -9.84 12.82 -12.61
C VAL A 48 -9.23 13.02 -13.99
N ASN A 49 -8.75 11.95 -14.60
CA ASN A 49 -8.39 11.95 -16.01
C ASN A 49 -9.42 11.11 -16.79
N LEU A 50 -10.37 11.79 -17.44
CA LEU A 50 -11.46 11.17 -18.20
C LEU A 50 -10.95 10.47 -19.48
N GLU A 51 -9.92 11.01 -20.13
CA GLU A 51 -9.35 10.42 -21.36
C GLU A 51 -8.74 9.05 -21.08
N GLN A 52 -8.09 8.90 -19.93
CA GLN A 52 -7.44 7.65 -19.53
C GLN A 52 -8.35 6.76 -18.64
N GLN A 53 -9.54 7.24 -18.28
CA GLN A 53 -10.44 6.64 -17.27
C GLN A 53 -9.71 6.31 -15.95
N GLN A 54 -8.89 7.26 -15.52
CA GLN A 54 -8.02 7.14 -14.35
C GLN A 54 -8.42 8.12 -13.27
N LEU A 55 -8.38 7.62 -12.03
CA LEU A 55 -8.50 8.42 -10.83
C LEU A 55 -7.12 8.47 -10.17
N LYS A 56 -6.54 9.67 -10.06
CA LYS A 56 -5.23 9.89 -9.43
C LYS A 56 -5.42 10.56 -8.07
N MET A 57 -4.64 10.16 -7.09
CA MET A 57 -4.62 10.82 -5.78
C MET A 57 -3.37 11.70 -5.68
N PRO A 58 -3.50 13.04 -5.87
CA PRO A 58 -2.36 13.97 -5.88
C PRO A 58 -1.78 14.22 -4.49
N SER A 59 -2.55 13.98 -3.42
CA SER A 59 -2.11 14.16 -2.02
C SER A 59 -0.97 13.22 -1.61
N ARG A 60 -0.58 12.27 -2.48
CA ARG A 60 0.42 11.24 -2.20
C ARG A 60 1.55 11.26 -3.21
N GLN A 61 2.77 11.03 -2.75
CA GLN A 61 3.95 10.78 -3.58
C GLN A 61 4.52 9.41 -3.19
N PRO A 62 4.51 8.41 -4.10
CA PRO A 62 4.02 8.44 -5.49
C PRO A 62 2.48 8.49 -5.55
N PRO A 63 1.88 9.16 -6.55
CA PRO A 63 0.43 9.24 -6.67
C PRO A 63 -0.15 7.85 -6.95
N LEU A 64 -1.18 7.45 -6.20
CA LEU A 64 -1.91 6.21 -6.51
C LEU A 64 -2.87 6.48 -7.67
N ILE A 65 -2.84 5.61 -8.67
CA ILE A 65 -3.72 5.61 -9.82
C ILE A 65 -4.64 4.41 -9.72
N TRP A 66 -5.95 4.65 -9.81
CA TRP A 66 -6.94 3.61 -10.02
C TRP A 66 -7.50 3.70 -11.42
N ARG A 67 -7.67 2.55 -12.08
CA ARG A 67 -8.29 2.45 -13.41
C ARG A 67 -9.70 1.92 -13.29
N TRP A 68 -10.66 2.60 -13.90
CA TRP A 68 -12.04 2.11 -13.93
C TRP A 68 -12.21 1.01 -15.00
N ASN A 69 -12.66 -0.18 -14.59
CA ASN A 69 -12.92 -1.30 -15.53
C ASN A 69 -14.42 -1.40 -15.94
N GLY A 70 -15.20 -0.33 -15.76
CA GLY A 70 -16.63 -0.31 -16.09
C GLY A 70 -17.57 -0.73 -14.95
N PHE A 71 -17.10 -1.54 -14.00
CA PHE A 71 -17.88 -2.02 -12.84
C PHE A 71 -17.23 -1.70 -11.49
N SER A 72 -15.90 -1.79 -11.42
CA SER A 72 -15.13 -1.58 -10.20
C SER A 72 -13.80 -0.90 -10.50
N TRP A 73 -13.19 -0.35 -9.45
CA TRP A 73 -11.81 0.10 -9.49
C TRP A 73 -10.88 -1.10 -9.62
N THR A 74 -10.02 -1.05 -10.64
CA THR A 74 -8.88 -1.96 -10.76
C THR A 74 -7.82 -1.54 -9.75
N GLU A 75 -6.98 -2.50 -9.36
CA GLU A 75 -5.96 -2.37 -8.32
C GLU A 75 -5.16 -1.06 -8.40
N ALA A 76 -4.89 -0.48 -7.22
CA ALA A 76 -4.20 0.80 -7.12
C ALA A 76 -2.75 0.62 -7.56
N GLN A 77 -2.40 1.23 -8.69
CA GLN A 77 -1.02 1.24 -9.16
C GLN A 77 -0.36 2.53 -8.67
N LEU A 78 0.78 2.43 -7.97
CA LEU A 78 1.59 3.61 -7.66
C LEU A 78 2.20 4.10 -8.98
N GLU A 79 1.95 5.37 -9.34
CA GLU A 79 2.55 6.02 -10.50
C GLU A 79 4.08 6.00 -10.35
N GLY A 80 4.78 5.27 -11.21
CA GLY A 80 6.25 5.16 -11.17
C GLY A 80 6.83 4.16 -10.19
N VAL A 81 6.00 3.45 -9.40
CA VAL A 81 6.44 2.26 -8.65
C VAL A 81 5.61 1.09 -9.16
N GLU A 82 6.10 0.46 -10.22
CA GLU A 82 5.85 -0.95 -10.40
C GLU A 82 6.44 -1.61 -9.16
N LEU A 83 5.58 -2.09 -8.23
CA LEU A 83 5.98 -3.02 -7.18
C LEU A 83 6.39 -4.34 -7.85
N GLY A 84 7.45 -4.26 -8.64
CA GLY A 84 8.03 -5.36 -9.38
C GLY A 84 8.57 -6.36 -8.38
N TRP A 85 8.62 -7.60 -8.82
CA TRP A 85 9.22 -8.70 -8.08
C TRP A 85 10.61 -8.35 -7.51
N GLY A 86 11.35 -7.45 -8.17
CA GLY A 86 12.63 -6.93 -7.71
C GLY A 86 12.62 -6.27 -6.33
N TYR A 87 11.58 -5.49 -5.98
CA TYR A 87 11.49 -4.89 -4.64
C TYR A 87 11.23 -5.92 -3.55
N GLY A 88 10.36 -6.91 -3.83
CA GLY A 88 10.14 -8.04 -2.93
C GLY A 88 11.42 -8.86 -2.72
N LEU A 89 12.15 -9.14 -3.80
CA LEU A 89 13.43 -9.84 -3.73
C LEU A 89 14.47 -9.06 -2.93
N ALA A 90 14.57 -7.74 -3.13
CA ALA A 90 15.49 -6.88 -2.40
C ALA A 90 15.16 -6.83 -0.90
N ALA A 91 13.88 -6.73 -0.53
CA ALA A 91 13.44 -6.75 0.86
C ALA A 91 13.76 -8.09 1.55
N ILE A 92 13.52 -9.22 0.85
CA ILE A 92 13.88 -10.55 1.33
C ILE A 92 15.41 -10.65 1.51
N ALA A 93 16.19 -10.25 0.50
CA ALA A 93 17.63 -10.27 0.58
C ALA A 93 18.15 -9.40 1.75
N PHE A 94 17.56 -8.23 1.98
CA PHE A 94 17.92 -7.34 3.07
C PHE A 94 17.69 -7.94 4.46
N ILE A 95 16.65 -8.77 4.64
CA ILE A 95 16.39 -9.47 5.92
C ILE A 95 17.30 -10.69 6.08
N PHE A 96 17.37 -11.52 5.03
CA PHE A 96 18.05 -12.83 5.13
C PHE A 96 19.57 -12.73 5.05
N LEU A 97 20.13 -11.91 4.18
CA LEU A 97 21.58 -11.82 3.97
C LEU A 97 22.36 -11.47 5.26
N PRO A 98 22.03 -10.42 6.03
CA PRO A 98 22.74 -10.12 7.26
C PRO A 98 22.47 -11.17 8.35
N THR A 99 21.25 -11.70 8.44
CA THR A 99 20.88 -12.73 9.43
C THR A 99 21.63 -14.04 9.18
N THR A 100 21.69 -14.50 7.93
CA THR A 100 22.41 -15.74 7.57
C THR A 100 23.90 -15.57 7.70
N LEU A 101 24.47 -14.40 7.34
CA LEU A 101 25.90 -14.13 7.52
C LEU A 101 26.32 -14.29 8.99
N ILE A 102 25.58 -13.66 9.91
CA ILE A 102 25.88 -13.74 11.34
C ILE A 102 25.60 -15.15 11.88
N GLY A 103 24.53 -15.81 11.43
CA GLY A 103 24.21 -17.18 11.81
C GLY A 103 25.29 -18.18 11.38
N ILE A 104 25.84 -18.03 10.17
CA ILE A 104 26.94 -18.86 9.64
C ILE A 104 28.20 -18.65 10.48
N VAL A 105 28.51 -17.41 10.86
CA VAL A 105 29.65 -17.13 11.75
C VAL A 105 29.47 -17.80 13.11
N ALA A 106 28.28 -17.71 13.71
CA ALA A 106 27.97 -18.36 14.97
C ALA A 106 28.05 -19.91 14.90
N TYR A 107 27.71 -20.50 13.74
CA TYR A 107 27.81 -21.94 13.52
C TYR A 107 29.26 -22.42 13.31
N ASN A 108 30.06 -21.67 12.54
CA ASN A 108 31.45 -22.03 12.26
C ASN A 108 32.38 -21.80 13.47
N PHE A 109 32.07 -20.81 14.29
CA PHE A 109 32.81 -20.49 15.51
C PHE A 109 31.91 -20.68 16.74
N PRO A 110 31.56 -21.93 17.10
CA PRO A 110 30.72 -22.18 18.25
C PRO A 110 31.45 -21.69 19.52
N PRO A 111 30.79 -20.87 20.35
CA PRO A 111 31.43 -20.34 21.55
C PRO A 111 31.67 -21.47 22.56
N THR A 112 32.82 -21.44 23.23
CA THR A 112 33.17 -22.42 24.25
C THR A 112 32.21 -22.32 25.44
N PRO A 113 31.58 -23.44 25.87
CA PRO A 113 30.46 -23.42 26.82
C PRO A 113 30.80 -22.93 28.24
N HIS A 114 32.08 -22.64 28.53
CA HIS A 114 32.54 -22.18 29.84
C HIS A 114 32.67 -20.66 29.96
N GLU A 115 32.39 -19.91 28.89
CA GLU A 115 32.54 -18.45 28.86
C GLU A 115 31.18 -17.74 29.00
N PHE A 116 31.15 -16.67 29.77
CA PHE A 116 29.95 -15.85 30.02
C PHE A 116 29.34 -15.21 28.76
N ILE A 117 30.04 -15.20 27.62
CA ILE A 117 29.66 -14.51 26.38
C ILE A 117 29.06 -15.48 25.34
N THR A 118 28.87 -16.75 25.68
CA THR A 118 28.27 -17.79 24.81
C THR A 118 26.89 -17.44 24.22
N TRP A 119 26.08 -16.66 24.93
CA TRP A 119 24.75 -16.22 24.50
C TRP A 119 24.77 -15.07 23.46
N LEU A 120 25.86 -14.30 23.42
CA LEU A 120 25.98 -13.09 22.61
C LEU A 120 25.77 -13.33 21.11
N PRO A 121 26.40 -14.33 20.45
CA PRO A 121 26.16 -14.58 19.02
C PRO A 121 24.70 -14.93 18.72
N TYR A 122 24.05 -15.73 19.58
CA TYR A 122 22.63 -16.09 19.40
C TYR A 122 21.72 -14.86 19.54
N ILE A 123 21.90 -14.04 20.57
CA ILE A 123 21.10 -12.81 20.74
C ILE A 123 21.35 -11.84 19.59
N TRP A 124 22.60 -11.72 19.13
CA TRP A 124 22.93 -10.83 18.04
C TRP A 124 22.27 -11.23 16.72
N THR A 125 22.17 -12.53 16.41
CA THR A 125 21.44 -13.01 15.23
C THR A 125 19.95 -12.64 15.28
N ILE A 126 19.30 -12.85 16.42
CA ILE A 126 17.88 -12.53 16.64
C ILE A 126 17.66 -11.02 16.55
N LEU A 127 18.52 -10.23 17.21
CA LEU A 127 18.43 -8.78 17.19
C LEU A 127 18.61 -8.22 15.77
N THR A 128 19.56 -8.76 15.01
CA THR A 128 19.79 -8.38 13.62
C THR A 128 18.54 -8.65 12.78
N PHE A 129 17.96 -9.84 12.89
CA PHE A 129 16.72 -10.17 12.19
C PHE A 129 15.58 -9.19 12.55
N LEU A 130 15.37 -8.93 13.85
CA LEU A 130 14.31 -8.04 14.33
C LEU A 130 14.49 -6.60 13.84
N LEU A 131 15.72 -6.06 13.85
CA LEU A 131 15.99 -4.71 13.38
C LEU A 131 15.76 -4.56 11.87
N HIS A 132 16.22 -5.52 11.07
CA HIS A 132 16.01 -5.47 9.61
C HIS A 132 14.53 -5.61 9.27
N LEU A 133 13.81 -6.49 9.96
CA LEU A 133 12.36 -6.61 9.83
C LEU A 133 11.66 -5.30 10.23
N ALA A 134 12.07 -4.66 11.34
CA ALA A 134 11.51 -3.38 11.76
C ALA A 134 11.75 -2.27 10.74
N ILE A 135 12.93 -2.21 10.10
CA ILE A 135 13.23 -1.25 9.04
C ILE A 135 12.31 -1.47 7.83
N ILE A 136 12.16 -2.71 7.37
CA ILE A 136 11.27 -3.02 6.25
C ILE A 136 9.82 -2.69 6.61
N LEU A 137 9.35 -3.04 7.81
CA LEU A 137 8.02 -2.66 8.27
C LEU A 137 7.83 -1.16 8.34
N TRP A 138 8.81 -0.41 8.86
CA TRP A 138 8.77 1.04 8.89
C TRP A 138 8.64 1.60 7.47
N ILE A 139 9.51 1.18 6.56
CA ILE A 139 9.47 1.64 5.17
C ILE A 139 8.14 1.26 4.53
N CYS A 140 7.61 0.06 4.78
CA CYS A 140 6.28 -0.32 4.33
C CYS A 140 5.22 0.63 4.90
N ILE A 141 5.25 0.95 6.20
CA ILE A 141 4.27 1.88 6.81
C ILE A 141 4.38 3.27 6.17
N GLU A 142 5.60 3.77 6.00
CA GLU A 142 5.90 5.07 5.40
C GLU A 142 5.48 5.13 3.92
N VAL A 143 5.89 4.15 3.10
CA VAL A 143 5.54 4.05 1.68
C VAL A 143 4.05 3.80 1.49
N TYR A 144 3.45 2.96 2.35
CA TYR A 144 2.03 2.71 2.27
C TYR A 144 1.19 3.88 2.81
N GLN A 145 1.77 4.90 3.47
CA GLN A 145 1.07 6.05 4.10
C GLN A 145 -0.33 5.59 4.52
N ILE A 146 -0.45 4.42 5.16
CA ILE A 146 -1.77 3.84 5.43
C ILE A 146 -2.33 4.86 6.38
N PRO A 147 -3.43 5.54 6.04
CA PRO A 147 -4.00 6.49 6.95
C PRO A 147 -4.73 5.62 7.98
N ILE A 148 -3.98 4.89 8.81
CA ILE A 148 -4.46 4.07 9.91
C ILE A 148 -5.29 5.00 10.79
N ALA A 149 -4.89 6.26 10.93
CA ALA A 149 -5.69 7.31 11.56
C ALA A 149 -7.01 7.64 10.84
N ALA A 150 -7.09 7.60 9.50
CA ALA A 150 -8.37 7.77 8.78
C ALA A 150 -9.24 6.51 8.86
N TYR A 151 -8.64 5.31 8.80
CA TYR A 151 -9.34 4.04 8.97
C TYR A 151 -9.88 3.87 10.40
N LEU A 152 -9.10 4.23 11.42
CA LEU A 152 -9.54 4.27 12.81
C LEU A 152 -10.61 5.34 13.04
N ARG A 153 -10.50 6.52 12.43
CA ARG A 153 -11.55 7.55 12.47
C ARG A 153 -12.84 7.05 11.81
N ALA A 154 -12.74 6.34 10.69
CA ALA A 154 -13.87 5.72 10.00
C ALA A 154 -14.58 4.67 10.87
N ILE A 155 -13.82 3.76 11.47
CA ILE A 155 -14.34 2.72 12.37
C ILE A 155 -14.98 3.32 13.63
N ASN A 156 -14.36 4.34 14.22
CA ASN A 156 -14.89 4.95 15.44
C ASN A 156 -16.20 5.72 15.16
N ARG A 157 -16.36 6.28 13.96
CA ARG A 157 -17.64 6.88 13.53
C ARG A 157 -18.71 5.83 13.27
N TRP A 158 -18.37 4.70 12.65
CA TRP A 158 -19.32 3.61 12.40
C TRP A 158 -19.79 2.93 13.70
N ARG A 159 -18.94 2.89 14.72
CA ARG A 159 -19.30 2.37 16.05
C ARG A 159 -20.20 3.32 16.86
N ASN A 160 -20.17 4.62 16.56
CA ASN A 160 -20.85 5.66 17.35
C ASN A 160 -22.09 6.25 16.64
N GLY A 161 -22.55 5.65 15.54
CA GLY A 161 -23.77 6.03 14.81
C GLY A 161 -24.70 4.85 14.68
#